data_AF-A0A3B3WB85-F1
#
_entry.id   AF-A0A3B3WB85-F1
#
_cell.length_a   1.000
_cell.length_b   1.000
_cell.length_c   1.000
_cell.angle_alpha   90.00
_cell.angle_beta   90.00
_cell.angle_gamma   90.00
#
_symmetry.space_group_name_H-M   'P 1'
#
loop_
_entity.id
_entity.type
_entity.pdbx_description
1 polymer ?
#
loop_
_entity_poly.entity_id
_entity_poly.type
_entity_poly.pdbx_seq_one_letter_code
_entity_poly.pdbx_strand_id
1 'polypeptide(L)'
;MATRVRPVSKRCAVIGGSGFLGRHLVEKLLDRGYSVSVFDIRQSYELPGVTFHQGDLCDKQALLSALKDVSLVFHCASPAPSSDDRLLFERVNIRGTQTVIQACLDAGVQKLVLTSSASVVFEGTDVKNGKEDLPYAKKPIDYYTQTKIEQEKLVLEACNKPKGFLTVAIRPHGIFGPRDPQLVPTLVDAARQGKMKFIIGDGTNLVDFTYVENVVHGHILAAEHLRADSPICGKPYHITNDEPIRFWDFMSEVLVGLGYPAPRFHLPYTLVYGLALLLLLLTWILRPVMSFKPTFTPMRVALAGTYHYYSCEHAKEHLGYKPVVSLKEGIARTVASYPHLRRGA
;
A
#
# COMPACT_ATOMS: atom_id res chain seq x y z
N MET A 1 -23.90 -38.70 -13.09
CA MET A 1 -22.53 -38.46 -12.59
C MET A 1 -22.59 -37.34 -11.57
N ALA A 2 -22.47 -37.67 -10.28
CA ALA A 2 -22.48 -36.67 -9.22
C ALA A 2 -21.19 -35.85 -9.28
N THR A 3 -21.32 -34.56 -9.54
CA THR A 3 -20.25 -33.57 -9.40
C THR A 3 -19.80 -33.58 -7.94
N ARG A 4 -18.67 -34.24 -7.67
CA ARG A 4 -17.94 -34.07 -6.40
C ARG A 4 -17.53 -32.61 -6.31
N VAL A 5 -18.30 -31.81 -5.60
CA VAL A 5 -17.87 -30.51 -5.09
C VAL A 5 -16.66 -30.81 -4.21
N ARG A 6 -15.45 -30.54 -4.73
CA ARG A 6 -14.23 -30.63 -3.91
C ARG A 6 -14.45 -29.71 -2.71
N PRO A 7 -14.19 -30.16 -1.48
CA PRO A 7 -14.18 -29.25 -0.34
C PRO A 7 -13.23 -28.11 -0.69
N VAL A 8 -13.70 -26.86 -0.57
CA VAL A 8 -12.90 -25.68 -0.91
C VAL A 8 -11.71 -25.67 0.04
N SER A 9 -10.58 -26.20 -0.41
CA SER A 9 -9.35 -26.13 0.36
C SER A 9 -9.03 -24.66 0.55
N LYS A 10 -8.83 -24.22 1.80
CA LYS A 10 -8.38 -22.87 2.14
C LYS A 10 -6.93 -22.66 1.69
N ARG A 11 -6.65 -22.78 0.39
CA ARG A 11 -5.33 -22.60 -0.19
C ARG A 11 -5.30 -21.30 -0.97
N CYS A 12 -4.36 -20.43 -0.59
CA CYS A 12 -4.17 -19.13 -1.21
C CYS A 12 -2.70 -18.91 -1.56
N ALA A 13 -2.45 -18.03 -2.53
CA ALA A 13 -1.11 -17.51 -2.79
C ALA A 13 -1.01 -16.03 -2.39
N VAL A 14 0.13 -15.63 -1.84
CA VAL A 14 0.48 -14.22 -1.58
C VAL A 14 1.68 -13.87 -2.43
N ILE A 15 1.44 -13.05 -3.46
CA ILE A 15 2.47 -12.50 -4.33
C ILE A 15 3.01 -11.22 -3.70
N GLY A 16 4.33 -11.13 -3.49
CA GLY A 16 4.94 -10.09 -2.67
C GLY A 16 4.89 -10.41 -1.17
N GLY A 17 4.81 -11.70 -0.81
CA GLY A 17 4.66 -12.16 0.57
C GLY A 17 5.90 -11.92 1.45
N SER A 18 7.06 -11.59 0.88
CA SER A 18 8.26 -11.17 1.62
C SER A 18 8.32 -9.66 1.87
N GLY A 19 7.34 -8.90 1.35
CA GLY A 19 7.16 -7.47 1.61
C GLY A 19 6.54 -7.18 2.98
N PHE A 20 6.49 -5.90 3.33
CA PHE A 20 5.94 -5.42 4.61
C PHE A 20 4.50 -5.88 4.83
N LEU A 21 3.56 -5.43 3.98
CA LEU A 21 2.16 -5.85 4.07
C LEU A 21 2.00 -7.36 3.82
N GLY A 22 2.69 -7.90 2.82
CA GLY A 22 2.60 -9.30 2.42
C GLY A 22 2.91 -10.27 3.55
N ARG A 23 3.96 -9.99 4.36
CA ARG A 23 4.31 -10.82 5.50
C ARG A 23 3.24 -10.83 6.58
N HIS A 24 2.72 -9.66 6.95
CA HIS A 24 1.61 -9.56 7.92
C HIS A 24 0.36 -10.29 7.41
N LEU A 25 0.09 -10.25 6.11
CA LEU A 25 -1.01 -10.99 5.50
C LEU A 25 -0.79 -12.50 5.56
N VAL A 26 0.43 -12.99 5.25
CA VAL A 26 0.78 -14.41 5.36
C VAL A 26 0.61 -14.92 6.78
N GLU A 27 1.17 -14.22 7.77
CA GLU A 27 1.04 -14.56 9.20
C GLU A 27 -0.45 -14.68 9.59
N LYS A 28 -1.28 -13.71 9.18
CA LYS A 28 -2.72 -13.72 9.51
C LYS A 28 -3.52 -14.79 8.78
N LEU A 29 -3.15 -15.14 7.56
CA LEU A 29 -3.79 -16.21 6.80
C LEU A 29 -3.51 -17.58 7.44
N LEU A 30 -2.28 -17.82 7.90
CA LEU A 30 -1.92 -19.04 8.65
C LEU A 30 -2.75 -19.16 9.93
N ASP A 31 -2.87 -18.06 10.70
CA ASP A 31 -3.70 -18.02 11.92
C ASP A 31 -5.17 -18.40 11.65
N ARG A 32 -5.69 -18.11 10.43
CA ARG A 32 -7.05 -18.46 9.99
C ARG A 32 -7.16 -19.87 9.38
N GLY A 33 -6.08 -20.65 9.41
CA GLY A 33 -6.00 -22.02 8.93
C GLY A 33 -5.91 -22.14 7.40
N TYR A 34 -5.39 -21.12 6.72
CA TYR A 34 -5.09 -21.23 5.29
C TYR A 34 -3.76 -21.98 5.08
N SER A 35 -3.69 -22.79 4.02
CA SER A 35 -2.42 -23.21 3.44
C SER A 35 -1.94 -22.11 2.51
N VAL A 36 -0.75 -21.56 2.77
CA VAL A 36 -0.28 -20.36 2.07
C VAL A 36 0.92 -20.68 1.18
N SER A 37 0.79 -20.39 -0.11
CA SER A 37 1.93 -20.30 -1.02
C SER A 37 2.43 -18.85 -1.05
N VAL A 38 3.72 -18.61 -0.85
CA VAL A 38 4.31 -17.28 -1.02
C VAL A 38 5.08 -17.25 -2.32
N PHE A 39 4.86 -16.21 -3.13
CA PHE A 39 5.65 -15.94 -4.32
C PHE A 39 6.33 -14.58 -4.19
N ASP A 40 7.65 -14.55 -4.29
CA ASP A 40 8.44 -13.32 -4.19
C ASP A 40 9.80 -13.46 -4.87
N ILE A 41 10.47 -12.34 -5.17
CA ILE A 41 11.81 -12.34 -5.74
C ILE A 41 12.88 -12.78 -4.73
N ARG A 42 12.55 -12.77 -3.43
CA ARG A 42 13.45 -13.16 -2.33
C ARG A 42 12.68 -13.83 -1.21
N GLN A 43 13.29 -14.80 -0.53
CA GLN A 43 12.78 -15.34 0.73
C GLN A 43 13.44 -14.61 1.90
N SER A 44 12.66 -13.81 2.64
CA SER A 44 13.17 -13.02 3.79
C SER A 44 12.85 -13.63 5.16
N TYR A 45 12.08 -14.72 5.18
CA TYR A 45 11.71 -15.43 6.40
C TYR A 45 11.37 -16.90 6.09
N GLU A 46 11.32 -17.71 7.14
CA GLU A 46 10.77 -19.06 7.12
C GLU A 46 9.64 -19.12 8.15
N LEU A 47 8.49 -19.64 7.74
CA LEU A 47 7.33 -19.85 8.61
C LEU A 47 6.77 -21.25 8.36
N PRO A 48 6.54 -22.06 9.42
CA PRO A 48 5.86 -23.34 9.28
C PRO A 48 4.49 -23.18 8.60
N GLY A 49 4.16 -24.11 7.68
CA GLY A 49 2.89 -24.08 6.95
C GLY A 49 2.85 -23.19 5.70
N VAL A 50 3.97 -22.53 5.37
CA VAL A 50 4.14 -21.77 4.12
C VAL A 50 4.95 -22.57 3.11
N THR A 51 4.49 -22.63 1.87
CA THR A 51 5.31 -23.09 0.74
C THR A 51 5.87 -21.88 0.01
N PHE A 52 7.19 -21.73 0.00
CA PHE A 52 7.85 -20.60 -0.64
C PHE A 52 8.21 -20.91 -2.10
N HIS A 53 7.92 -19.96 -3.00
CA HIS A 53 8.28 -20.00 -4.41
C HIS A 53 9.04 -18.72 -4.76
N GLN A 54 10.35 -18.85 -4.93
CA GLN A 54 11.17 -17.72 -5.37
C GLN A 54 11.08 -17.58 -6.89
N GLY A 55 10.73 -16.40 -7.38
CA GLY A 55 10.61 -16.15 -8.81
C GLY A 55 10.33 -14.70 -9.15
N ASP A 56 10.51 -14.37 -10.42
CA ASP A 56 10.19 -13.05 -10.95
C ASP A 56 8.71 -12.99 -11.39
N LEU A 57 8.05 -11.88 -11.10
CA LEU A 57 6.64 -11.67 -11.44
C LEU A 57 6.36 -11.74 -12.95
N CYS A 58 7.36 -11.44 -13.78
CA CYS A 58 7.26 -11.56 -15.24
C CYS A 58 7.50 -12.99 -15.76
N ASP A 59 7.93 -13.92 -14.90
CA ASP A 59 8.05 -15.35 -15.25
C ASP A 59 6.74 -16.08 -14.94
N LYS A 60 5.96 -16.30 -16.00
CA LYS A 60 4.67 -16.99 -15.92
C LYS A 60 4.81 -18.42 -15.39
N GLN A 61 5.87 -19.15 -15.73
CA GLN A 61 6.03 -20.55 -15.31
C GLN A 61 6.39 -20.65 -13.82
N ALA A 62 7.22 -19.73 -13.34
CA ALA A 62 7.47 -19.60 -11.91
C ALA A 62 6.17 -19.30 -11.14
N LEU A 63 5.33 -18.40 -11.66
CA LEU A 63 4.02 -18.11 -11.08
C LEU A 63 3.09 -19.33 -11.05
N LEU A 64 2.98 -20.07 -12.16
CA LEU A 64 2.12 -21.26 -12.24
C LEU A 64 2.47 -22.30 -11.16
N SER A 65 3.74 -22.42 -10.80
CA SER A 65 4.18 -23.30 -9.71
C SER A 65 3.62 -22.89 -8.35
N ALA A 66 3.55 -21.59 -8.07
CA ALA A 66 2.96 -21.05 -6.84
C ALA A 66 1.43 -21.10 -6.81
N LEU A 67 0.81 -21.14 -7.99
CA LEU A 67 -0.66 -21.12 -8.16
C LEU A 67 -1.29 -22.52 -8.24
N LYS A 68 -0.51 -23.58 -8.10
CA LYS A 68 -1.02 -24.96 -8.14
C LYS A 68 -2.04 -25.22 -7.01
N ASP A 69 -3.24 -25.62 -7.40
CA ASP A 69 -4.39 -25.88 -6.51
C ASP A 69 -4.80 -24.66 -5.65
N VAL A 70 -4.46 -23.44 -6.07
CA VAL A 70 -4.83 -22.19 -5.40
C VAL A 70 -6.14 -21.66 -5.99
N SER A 71 -7.09 -21.27 -5.14
CA SER A 71 -8.35 -20.64 -5.57
C SER A 71 -8.36 -19.12 -5.37
N LEU A 72 -7.46 -18.60 -4.54
CA LEU A 72 -7.39 -17.20 -4.11
C LEU A 72 -5.95 -16.68 -4.15
N VAL A 73 -5.76 -15.55 -4.81
CA VAL A 73 -4.46 -14.86 -4.89
C VAL A 73 -4.58 -13.47 -4.29
N PHE A 74 -3.63 -13.12 -3.42
CA PHE A 74 -3.39 -11.77 -2.96
C PHE A 74 -2.16 -11.21 -3.69
N HIS A 75 -2.35 -10.13 -4.46
CA HIS A 75 -1.27 -9.47 -5.16
C HIS A 75 -0.84 -8.21 -4.41
N CYS A 76 0.22 -8.34 -3.60
CA CYS A 76 0.80 -7.28 -2.80
C CYS A 76 2.12 -6.74 -3.38
N ALA A 77 2.68 -7.38 -4.41
CA ALA A 77 3.95 -6.97 -5.01
C ALA A 77 3.86 -5.62 -5.73
N SER A 78 4.77 -4.73 -5.34
CA SER A 78 5.05 -3.45 -6.00
C SER A 78 6.45 -2.99 -5.57
N PRO A 79 7.20 -2.26 -6.42
CA PRO A 79 8.43 -1.61 -5.97
C PRO A 79 8.14 -0.57 -4.89
N ALA A 80 9.17 -0.23 -4.11
CA ALA A 80 9.07 0.83 -3.10
C ALA A 80 8.61 2.15 -3.75
N PRO A 81 7.60 2.87 -3.20
CA PRO A 81 7.16 4.16 -3.73
C PRO A 81 8.28 5.21 -3.85
N SER A 82 9.33 5.09 -3.02
CA SER A 82 10.51 5.95 -3.05
C SER A 82 11.55 5.59 -4.11
N SER A 83 11.33 4.53 -4.91
CA SER A 83 12.24 4.14 -5.99
C SER A 83 12.24 5.17 -7.11
N ASP A 84 13.40 5.43 -7.70
CA ASP A 84 13.53 6.27 -8.90
C ASP A 84 13.54 5.44 -10.20
N ASP A 85 13.46 4.12 -10.11
CA ASP A 85 13.51 3.22 -11.26
C ASP A 85 12.13 3.09 -11.92
N ARG A 86 11.93 3.92 -12.95
CA ARG A 86 10.70 3.94 -13.76
C ARG A 86 10.46 2.62 -14.48
N LEU A 87 11.51 2.01 -15.02
CA LEU A 87 11.40 0.76 -15.77
C LEU A 87 11.00 -0.38 -14.84
N LEU A 88 11.51 -0.37 -13.61
CA LEU A 88 11.09 -1.32 -12.57
C LEU A 88 9.60 -1.18 -12.24
N PHE A 89 9.07 0.04 -12.12
CA PHE A 89 7.62 0.24 -11.90
C PHE A 89 6.79 -0.30 -13.05
N GLU A 90 7.11 0.04 -14.31
CA GLU A 90 6.39 -0.49 -15.47
C GLU A 90 6.49 -2.01 -15.57
N ARG A 91 7.69 -2.56 -15.33
CA ARG A 91 7.93 -4.00 -15.37
C ARG A 91 7.12 -4.74 -14.31
N VAL A 92 7.11 -4.26 -13.07
CA VAL A 92 6.44 -4.96 -11.96
C VAL A 92 4.94 -4.67 -11.94
N ASN A 93 4.55 -3.40 -11.87
CA ASN A 93 3.15 -3.02 -11.65
C ASN A 93 2.27 -3.20 -12.90
N ILE A 94 2.84 -3.10 -14.11
CA ILE A 94 2.06 -3.25 -15.36
C ILE A 94 2.30 -4.64 -15.95
N ARG A 95 3.50 -4.91 -16.45
CA ARG A 95 3.80 -6.18 -17.15
C ARG A 95 3.66 -7.38 -16.24
N GLY A 96 4.23 -7.30 -15.03
CA GLY A 96 4.11 -8.35 -14.02
C GLY A 96 2.66 -8.62 -13.64
N THR A 97 1.84 -7.59 -13.44
CA THR A 97 0.40 -7.76 -13.18
C THR A 97 -0.32 -8.44 -14.33
N GLN A 98 -0.01 -8.11 -15.60
CA GLN A 98 -0.55 -8.81 -16.76
C GLN A 98 -0.17 -10.30 -16.73
N THR A 99 1.09 -10.61 -16.40
CA THR A 99 1.55 -12.00 -16.22
C THR A 99 0.81 -12.71 -15.09
N VAL A 100 0.58 -12.05 -13.94
CA VAL A 100 -0.20 -12.58 -12.82
C VAL A 100 -1.62 -12.92 -13.24
N ILE A 101 -2.31 -11.99 -13.91
CA ILE A 101 -3.68 -12.21 -14.39
C ILE A 101 -3.72 -13.42 -15.32
N GLN A 102 -2.80 -13.50 -16.28
CA GLN A 102 -2.75 -14.64 -17.20
C GLN A 102 -2.42 -15.96 -16.48
N ALA A 103 -1.49 -15.95 -15.53
CA ALA A 103 -1.16 -17.14 -14.74
C ALA A 103 -2.34 -17.59 -13.86
N CYS A 104 -3.09 -16.66 -13.29
CA CYS A 104 -4.31 -16.95 -12.53
C CYS A 104 -5.37 -17.63 -13.40
N LEU A 105 -5.62 -17.10 -14.61
CA LEU A 105 -6.57 -17.68 -15.55
C LEU A 105 -6.16 -19.09 -15.99
N ASP A 106 -4.89 -19.29 -16.32
CA ASP A 106 -4.36 -20.60 -16.74
C ASP A 106 -4.38 -21.63 -15.61
N ALA A 107 -4.11 -21.21 -14.37
CA ALA A 107 -4.15 -22.08 -13.19
C ALA A 107 -5.57 -22.34 -12.66
N GLY A 108 -6.60 -21.67 -13.20
CA GLY A 108 -7.97 -21.79 -12.72
C GLY A 108 -8.23 -21.13 -11.36
N VAL A 109 -7.43 -20.11 -11.00
CA VAL A 109 -7.67 -19.27 -9.82
C VAL A 109 -9.02 -18.56 -9.99
N GLN A 110 -9.80 -18.46 -8.92
CA GLN A 110 -11.15 -17.88 -8.95
C GLN A 110 -11.19 -16.44 -8.46
N LYS A 111 -10.27 -16.07 -7.57
CA LYS A 111 -10.29 -14.79 -6.84
C LYS A 111 -8.92 -14.12 -6.87
N LEU A 112 -8.87 -12.85 -7.25
CA LEU A 112 -7.68 -12.01 -7.19
C LEU A 112 -7.95 -10.73 -6.40
N VAL A 113 -7.27 -10.58 -5.26
CA VAL A 113 -7.31 -9.37 -4.43
C VAL A 113 -6.02 -8.58 -4.66
N LEU A 114 -6.13 -7.39 -5.23
CA LEU A 114 -5.00 -6.50 -5.45
C LEU A 114 -4.83 -5.54 -4.27
N THR A 115 -3.61 -5.41 -3.77
CA THR A 115 -3.23 -4.23 -2.98
C THR A 115 -2.94 -3.08 -3.94
N SER A 116 -3.88 -2.14 -4.06
CA SER A 116 -3.72 -0.86 -4.76
C SER A 116 -3.19 0.22 -3.80
N SER A 117 -3.57 1.48 -3.99
CA SER A 117 -3.14 2.63 -3.19
C SER A 117 -4.19 3.72 -3.24
N ALA A 118 -4.44 4.43 -2.14
CA ALA A 118 -5.28 5.63 -2.16
C ALA A 118 -4.69 6.75 -3.05
N SER A 119 -3.38 6.69 -3.33
CA SER A 119 -2.72 7.63 -4.25
C SER A 119 -3.28 7.62 -5.67
N VAL A 120 -3.94 6.54 -6.12
CA VAL A 120 -4.48 6.44 -7.49
C VAL A 120 -5.53 7.50 -7.82
N VAL A 121 -6.12 8.14 -6.81
CA VAL A 121 -7.08 9.26 -6.95
C VAL A 121 -6.55 10.58 -6.40
N PHE A 122 -5.26 10.66 -6.05
CA PHE A 122 -4.64 11.85 -5.46
C PHE A 122 -3.68 12.51 -6.46
N GLU A 123 -3.87 13.80 -6.72
CA GLU A 123 -3.05 14.59 -7.66
C GLU A 123 -2.35 15.80 -7.02
N GLY A 124 -2.12 15.76 -5.70
CA GLY A 124 -1.45 16.83 -4.97
C GLY A 124 -2.37 17.99 -4.57
N THR A 125 -3.69 17.76 -4.63
CA THR A 125 -4.75 18.69 -4.21
C THR A 125 -5.57 18.09 -3.08
N ASP A 126 -6.29 18.93 -2.34
CA ASP A 126 -7.09 18.49 -1.20
C ASP A 126 -8.13 17.42 -1.60
N VAL A 127 -8.08 16.28 -0.91
CA VAL A 127 -9.11 15.25 -0.90
C VAL A 127 -9.65 15.15 0.53
N LYS A 128 -10.92 15.51 0.70
CA LYS A 128 -11.60 15.50 2.01
C LYS A 128 -12.74 14.48 1.97
N ASN A 129 -12.61 13.42 2.76
CA ASN A 129 -13.57 12.32 2.82
C ASN A 129 -13.81 11.68 1.43
N GLY A 130 -12.72 11.46 0.68
CA GLY A 130 -12.77 10.96 -0.69
C GLY A 130 -13.35 9.56 -0.77
N LYS A 131 -14.27 9.33 -1.71
CA LYS A 131 -14.92 8.04 -1.94
C LYS A 131 -14.33 7.31 -3.16
N GLU A 132 -14.68 6.04 -3.33
CA GLU A 132 -14.16 5.20 -4.41
C GLU A 132 -14.56 5.64 -5.82
N ASP A 133 -15.60 6.48 -5.95
CA ASP A 133 -16.08 7.07 -7.20
C ASP A 133 -15.25 8.28 -7.68
N LEU A 134 -14.29 8.74 -6.87
CA LEU A 134 -13.32 9.73 -7.31
C LEU A 134 -12.60 9.23 -8.58
N PRO A 135 -12.43 10.10 -9.60
CA PRO A 135 -11.72 9.72 -10.80
C PRO A 135 -10.25 9.43 -10.46
N TYR A 136 -9.63 8.54 -11.24
CA TYR A 136 -8.19 8.38 -11.21
C TYR A 136 -7.50 9.73 -11.43
N ALA A 137 -6.37 9.94 -10.75
CA ALA A 137 -5.56 11.14 -10.87
C ALA A 137 -5.20 11.38 -12.34
N LYS A 138 -5.56 12.56 -12.87
CA LYS A 138 -5.30 12.90 -14.28
C LYS A 138 -3.85 13.34 -14.47
N LYS A 139 -3.26 13.89 -13.42
CA LYS A 139 -1.85 14.27 -13.35
C LYS A 139 -1.21 13.53 -12.17
N PRO A 140 -0.85 12.24 -12.35
CA PRO A 140 -0.22 11.45 -11.30
C PRO A 140 1.00 12.16 -10.73
N ILE A 141 1.10 12.14 -9.41
CA ILE A 141 2.11 12.90 -8.67
C ILE A 141 3.53 12.33 -8.79
N ASP A 142 3.63 11.04 -9.11
CA ASP A 142 4.85 10.29 -9.30
C ASP A 142 4.60 9.04 -10.19
N TYR A 143 5.70 8.39 -10.60
CA TYR A 143 5.64 7.17 -11.41
C TYR A 143 5.00 5.99 -10.67
N TYR A 144 5.12 5.96 -9.35
CA TYR A 144 4.43 4.97 -8.53
C TYR A 144 2.91 5.10 -8.73
N THR A 145 2.35 6.29 -8.53
CA THR A 145 0.92 6.57 -8.68
C THR A 145 0.43 6.28 -10.10
N GLN A 146 1.18 6.69 -11.11
CA GLN A 146 0.84 6.38 -12.51
C GLN A 146 0.73 4.87 -12.73
N THR A 147 1.73 4.10 -12.32
CA THR A 147 1.74 2.65 -12.55
C THR A 147 0.76 1.89 -11.65
N LYS A 148 0.43 2.42 -10.46
CA LYS A 148 -0.64 1.88 -9.59
C LYS A 148 -2.04 2.09 -10.18
N ILE A 149 -2.28 3.22 -10.86
CA ILE A 149 -3.52 3.44 -11.61
C ILE A 149 -3.68 2.37 -12.69
N GLU A 150 -2.64 2.17 -13.51
CA GLU A 150 -2.69 1.17 -14.58
C GLU A 150 -2.79 -0.27 -14.04
N GLN A 151 -2.07 -0.58 -12.95
CA GLN A 151 -2.20 -1.87 -12.26
C GLN A 151 -3.63 -2.13 -11.77
N GLU A 152 -4.27 -1.13 -11.16
CA GLU A 152 -5.64 -1.25 -10.67
C GLU A 152 -6.63 -1.47 -11.82
N LYS A 153 -6.54 -0.68 -12.89
CA LYS A 153 -7.37 -0.85 -14.09
C LYS A 153 -7.25 -2.27 -14.65
N LEU A 154 -6.02 -2.75 -14.87
CA LEU A 154 -5.77 -4.10 -15.39
C LEU A 154 -6.48 -5.20 -14.57
N VAL A 155 -6.38 -5.12 -13.24
CA VAL A 155 -7.00 -6.13 -12.36
C VAL A 155 -8.52 -6.00 -12.34
N LEU A 156 -9.06 -4.78 -12.25
CA LEU A 156 -10.51 -4.58 -12.18
C LEU A 156 -11.20 -4.94 -13.51
N GLU A 157 -10.58 -4.59 -14.64
CA GLU A 157 -11.06 -4.94 -15.99
C GLU A 157 -10.99 -6.44 -16.27
N ALA A 158 -10.04 -7.15 -15.65
CA ALA A 158 -9.96 -8.61 -15.77
C ALA A 158 -11.12 -9.35 -15.07
N CYS A 159 -11.91 -8.67 -14.23
CA CYS A 159 -13.05 -9.28 -13.55
C CYS A 159 -14.06 -9.84 -14.56
N ASN A 160 -14.31 -11.15 -14.50
CA ASN A 160 -15.23 -11.85 -15.37
C ASN A 160 -16.10 -12.83 -14.58
N LYS A 161 -17.28 -12.35 -14.15
CA LYS A 161 -18.24 -13.15 -13.38
C LYS A 161 -18.68 -14.43 -14.11
N PRO A 162 -19.06 -14.40 -15.41
CA PRO A 162 -19.43 -15.61 -16.15
C PRO A 162 -18.32 -16.67 -16.24
N LYS A 163 -17.05 -16.24 -16.35
CA LYS A 163 -15.89 -17.14 -16.38
C LYS A 163 -15.38 -17.52 -14.98
N GLY A 164 -16.03 -17.05 -13.92
CA GLY A 164 -15.67 -17.38 -12.54
C GLY A 164 -14.36 -16.75 -12.04
N PHE A 165 -13.85 -15.72 -12.71
CA PHE A 165 -12.65 -14.99 -12.28
C PHE A 165 -13.05 -13.63 -11.69
N LEU A 166 -13.01 -13.52 -10.37
CA LEU A 166 -13.48 -12.37 -9.63
C LEU A 166 -12.30 -11.57 -9.12
N THR A 167 -12.35 -10.25 -9.24
CA THR A 167 -11.28 -9.37 -8.76
C THR A 167 -11.82 -8.24 -7.88
N VAL A 168 -10.96 -7.71 -7.01
CA VAL A 168 -11.23 -6.54 -6.16
C VAL A 168 -9.91 -5.85 -5.84
N ALA A 169 -9.93 -4.52 -5.71
CA ALA A 169 -8.75 -3.73 -5.35
C ALA A 169 -8.93 -3.06 -3.99
N ILE A 170 -7.89 -3.12 -3.15
CA ILE A 170 -7.84 -2.47 -1.84
C ILE A 170 -6.94 -1.24 -1.93
N ARG A 171 -7.46 -0.07 -1.60
CA ARG A 171 -6.77 1.22 -1.62
C ARG A 171 -6.45 1.66 -0.17
N PRO A 172 -5.38 1.14 0.44
CA PRO A 172 -4.92 1.64 1.73
C PRO A 172 -4.23 3.00 1.58
N HIS A 173 -4.10 3.74 2.68
CA HIS A 173 -3.34 4.99 2.75
C HIS A 173 -2.36 4.96 3.92
N GLY A 174 -1.14 5.47 3.71
CA GLY A 174 -0.14 5.62 4.76
C GLY A 174 0.07 4.37 5.64
N ILE A 175 0.27 3.18 5.04
CA ILE A 175 0.40 1.94 5.82
C ILE A 175 1.57 2.05 6.79
N PHE A 176 1.32 1.82 8.08
CA PHE A 176 2.35 1.84 9.11
C PHE A 176 2.17 0.66 10.08
N GLY A 177 3.23 0.30 10.80
CA GLY A 177 3.22 -0.83 11.73
C GLY A 177 4.60 -1.41 11.98
N PRO A 178 4.70 -2.45 12.82
CA PRO A 178 5.95 -3.18 13.01
C PRO A 178 6.52 -3.72 11.69
N ARG A 179 7.83 -3.53 11.47
CA ARG A 179 8.56 -3.89 10.22
C ARG A 179 8.25 -3.02 9.01
N ASP A 180 7.58 -1.89 9.19
CA ASP A 180 7.56 -0.83 8.18
C ASP A 180 9.01 -0.44 7.79
N PRO A 181 9.39 -0.59 6.52
CA PRO A 181 10.73 -0.30 6.05
C PRO A 181 10.92 1.16 5.63
N GLN A 182 9.86 1.98 5.61
CA GLN A 182 9.89 3.30 4.98
C GLN A 182 9.52 4.43 5.91
N LEU A 183 8.30 4.46 6.44
CA LEU A 183 7.80 5.65 7.15
C LEU A 183 8.61 5.90 8.42
N VAL A 184 8.70 4.92 9.32
CA VAL A 184 9.37 5.10 10.62
C VAL A 184 10.88 5.37 10.44
N PRO A 185 11.63 4.58 9.65
CA PRO A 185 13.05 4.85 9.43
C PRO A 185 13.30 6.23 8.80
N THR A 186 12.54 6.60 7.76
CA THR A 186 12.71 7.89 7.08
C THR A 186 12.41 9.06 8.02
N LEU A 187 11.38 8.93 8.86
CA LEU A 187 11.00 9.92 9.85
C LEU A 187 12.11 10.12 10.90
N VAL A 188 12.69 9.03 11.40
CA VAL A 188 13.79 9.04 12.36
C VAL A 188 15.05 9.66 11.75
N ASP A 189 15.41 9.29 10.53
CA ASP A 189 16.57 9.84 9.84
C ASP A 189 16.43 11.36 9.59
N ALA A 190 15.23 11.79 9.21
CA ALA A 190 14.92 13.22 9.08
C ALA A 190 15.02 13.95 10.43
N ALA A 191 14.59 13.33 11.53
CA ALA A 191 14.70 13.90 12.87
C ALA A 191 16.16 14.00 13.35
N ARG A 192 16.97 12.97 13.11
CA ARG A 192 18.42 12.96 13.39
C ARG A 192 19.16 14.07 12.65
N GLN A 193 18.74 14.36 11.41
CA GLN A 193 19.27 15.46 10.59
C GLN A 193 18.67 16.83 10.96
N GLY A 194 17.81 16.92 11.98
CA GLY A 194 17.18 18.17 12.41
C GLY A 194 16.14 18.73 11.43
N LYS A 195 15.67 17.94 10.47
CA LYS A 195 14.69 18.34 9.44
C LYS A 195 13.25 18.28 9.95
N MET A 196 12.95 17.45 10.96
CA MET A 196 11.62 17.32 11.57
C MET A 196 11.31 18.37 12.64
N LYS A 197 11.89 19.58 12.54
CA LYS A 197 11.59 20.70 13.46
C LYS A 197 10.41 21.56 12.99
N PHE A 198 10.07 21.46 11.71
CA PHE A 198 9.14 22.35 11.02
C PHE A 198 7.82 21.67 10.70
N ILE A 199 6.73 22.42 10.83
CA ILE A 199 5.38 22.10 10.39
C ILE A 199 5.13 22.91 9.13
N ILE A 200 4.69 22.26 8.05
CA ILE A 200 4.37 22.93 6.79
C ILE A 200 2.91 23.36 6.82
N GLY A 201 2.66 24.64 6.55
CA GLY A 201 1.32 25.22 6.62
C GLY A 201 0.89 25.49 8.06
N ASP A 202 -0.41 25.44 8.31
CA ASP A 202 -1.01 25.64 9.64
C ASP A 202 -1.12 24.35 10.47
N GLY A 203 -0.66 23.22 9.90
CA GLY A 203 -0.68 21.90 10.54
C GLY A 203 -2.07 21.27 10.69
N THR A 204 -3.12 21.86 10.11
CA THR A 204 -4.51 21.38 10.27
C THR A 204 -4.92 20.28 9.30
N ASN A 205 -4.05 19.94 8.34
CA ASN A 205 -4.34 18.99 7.28
C ASN A 205 -4.56 17.56 7.79
N LEU A 206 -5.79 17.07 7.63
CA LEU A 206 -6.18 15.70 7.97
C LEU A 206 -5.78 14.72 6.88
N VAL A 207 -5.25 13.58 7.32
CA VAL A 207 -4.72 12.50 6.49
C VAL A 207 -5.05 11.15 7.10
N ASP A 208 -5.15 10.09 6.29
CA ASP A 208 -5.23 8.72 6.81
C ASP A 208 -3.83 8.10 6.99
N PHE A 209 -3.65 7.44 8.14
CA PHE A 209 -2.59 6.45 8.34
C PHE A 209 -3.25 5.14 8.75
N THR A 210 -3.15 4.10 7.93
CA THR A 210 -3.80 2.83 8.22
C THR A 210 -2.83 1.85 8.87
N TYR A 211 -3.15 1.36 10.07
CA TYR A 211 -2.34 0.33 10.71
C TYR A 211 -2.34 -0.97 9.88
N VAL A 212 -1.18 -1.61 9.73
CA VAL A 212 -0.98 -2.74 8.81
C VAL A 212 -1.95 -3.91 9.05
N GLU A 213 -2.29 -4.22 10.30
CA GLU A 213 -3.25 -5.30 10.62
C GLU A 213 -4.68 -4.95 10.16
N ASN A 214 -5.05 -3.67 10.15
CA ASN A 214 -6.34 -3.22 9.62
C ASN A 214 -6.38 -3.37 8.09
N VAL A 215 -5.26 -3.08 7.41
CA VAL A 215 -5.14 -3.32 5.96
C VAL A 215 -5.26 -4.82 5.66
N VAL A 216 -4.55 -5.67 6.40
CA VAL A 216 -4.64 -7.13 6.29
C VAL A 216 -6.07 -7.61 6.52
N HIS A 217 -6.73 -7.09 7.56
CA HIS A 217 -8.12 -7.40 7.86
C HIS A 217 -9.04 -7.08 6.67
N GLY A 218 -8.88 -5.89 6.06
CA GLY A 218 -9.62 -5.49 4.86
C GLY A 218 -9.38 -6.41 3.67
N HIS A 219 -8.14 -6.86 3.42
CA HIS A 219 -7.83 -7.82 2.36
C HIS A 219 -8.55 -9.16 2.56
N ILE A 220 -8.53 -9.69 3.78
CA ILE A 220 -9.16 -10.97 4.09
C ILE A 220 -10.69 -10.86 3.96
N LEU A 221 -11.30 -9.78 4.47
CA LEU A 221 -12.74 -9.54 4.31
C LEU A 221 -13.13 -9.42 2.82
N ALA A 222 -12.31 -8.73 2.02
CA ALA A 222 -12.53 -8.65 0.59
C ALA A 222 -12.52 -10.03 -0.07
N ALA A 223 -11.54 -10.88 0.26
CA ALA A 223 -11.49 -12.25 -0.26
C ALA A 223 -12.69 -13.13 0.17
N GLU A 224 -13.15 -12.98 1.42
CA GLU A 224 -14.28 -13.71 1.98
C GLU A 224 -15.61 -13.29 1.31
N HIS A 225 -15.78 -12.00 1.00
CA HIS A 225 -16.99 -11.44 0.37
C HIS A 225 -16.94 -11.44 -1.17
N LEU A 226 -15.83 -11.84 -1.78
CA LEU A 226 -15.68 -11.88 -3.23
C LEU A 226 -16.35 -13.12 -3.81
N ARG A 227 -17.64 -13.00 -4.11
CA ARG A 227 -18.52 -14.03 -4.70
C ARG A 227 -19.19 -13.47 -5.96
N ALA A 228 -19.65 -14.32 -6.87
CA ALA A 228 -20.12 -13.87 -8.20
C ALA A 228 -21.31 -12.89 -8.12
N ASP A 229 -22.20 -13.08 -7.15
CA ASP A 229 -23.34 -12.23 -6.80
C ASP A 229 -22.96 -10.98 -5.98
N SER A 230 -21.70 -10.86 -5.54
CA SER A 230 -21.25 -9.74 -4.72
C SER A 230 -21.21 -8.42 -5.51
N PRO A 231 -21.60 -7.29 -4.89
CA PRO A 231 -21.44 -5.96 -5.47
C PRO A 231 -19.96 -5.50 -5.51
N ILE A 232 -19.03 -6.23 -4.89
CA ILE A 232 -17.62 -5.84 -4.78
C ILE A 232 -16.76 -6.24 -5.97
N CYS A 233 -17.23 -7.18 -6.80
CA CYS A 233 -16.50 -7.69 -7.95
C CYS A 233 -16.20 -6.58 -8.96
N GLY A 234 -14.94 -6.45 -9.35
CA GLY A 234 -14.47 -5.45 -10.30
C GLY A 234 -14.50 -4.02 -9.74
N LYS A 235 -14.46 -3.86 -8.40
CA LYS A 235 -14.48 -2.55 -7.75
C LYS A 235 -13.28 -2.32 -6.82
N PRO A 236 -12.86 -1.06 -6.64
CA PRO A 236 -11.93 -0.67 -5.59
C PRO A 236 -12.67 -0.41 -4.26
N TYR A 237 -11.94 -0.49 -3.14
CA TYR A 237 -12.40 -0.13 -1.79
C TYR A 237 -11.29 0.57 -1.01
N HIS A 238 -11.61 1.71 -0.38
CA HIS A 238 -10.69 2.35 0.56
C HIS A 238 -10.70 1.60 1.90
N ILE A 239 -9.50 1.28 2.40
CA ILE A 239 -9.31 0.66 3.72
C ILE A 239 -8.46 1.60 4.57
N THR A 240 -9.12 2.32 5.46
CA THR A 240 -8.54 3.34 6.33
C THR A 240 -8.63 2.93 7.80
N ASN A 241 -8.00 3.68 8.70
CA ASN A 241 -8.15 3.46 10.13
C ASN A 241 -9.48 4.01 10.70
N ASP A 242 -10.31 4.64 9.85
CA ASP A 242 -11.54 5.35 10.24
C ASP A 242 -11.34 6.45 11.30
N GLU A 243 -10.10 6.90 11.46
CA GLU A 243 -9.63 7.87 12.45
C GLU A 243 -8.65 8.84 11.78
N PRO A 244 -9.12 9.73 10.86
CA PRO A 244 -8.24 10.68 10.20
C PRO A 244 -7.59 11.59 11.24
N ILE A 245 -6.28 11.78 11.12
CA ILE A 245 -5.44 12.52 12.06
C ILE A 245 -4.73 13.65 11.33
N ARG A 246 -4.35 14.71 12.03
CA ARG A 246 -3.49 15.73 11.42
C ARG A 246 -2.14 15.11 11.09
N PHE A 247 -1.62 15.38 9.90
CA PHE A 247 -0.34 14.82 9.45
C PHE A 247 0.77 15.03 10.49
N TRP A 248 0.87 16.26 11.02
CA TRP A 248 1.91 16.63 11.96
C TRP A 248 1.68 16.09 13.39
N ASP A 249 0.43 15.82 13.79
CA ASP A 249 0.12 15.17 15.06
C ASP A 249 0.61 13.72 15.02
N PHE A 250 0.33 12.98 13.94
CA PHE A 250 0.85 11.61 13.75
C PHE A 250 2.38 11.55 13.77
N MET A 251 3.04 12.43 13.00
CA MET A 251 4.52 12.50 13.00
C MET A 251 5.07 12.80 14.40
N SER A 252 4.39 13.67 15.16
CA SER A 252 4.77 14.02 16.53
C SER A 252 4.65 12.82 17.47
N GLU A 253 3.55 12.07 17.42
CA GLU A 253 3.35 10.90 18.29
C GLU A 253 4.42 9.83 18.08
N VAL A 254 4.76 9.52 16.82
CA VAL A 254 5.83 8.55 16.51
C VAL A 254 7.19 9.05 16.97
N LEU A 255 7.53 10.32 16.71
CA LEU A 255 8.82 10.91 17.09
C LEU A 255 9.00 10.95 18.60
N VAL A 256 8.00 11.44 19.34
CA VAL A 256 8.02 11.53 20.80
C VAL A 256 8.09 10.13 21.40
N GLY A 257 7.34 9.16 20.87
CA GLY A 257 7.40 7.77 21.31
C GLY A 257 8.80 7.15 21.17
N LEU A 258 9.59 7.59 20.18
CA LEU A 258 10.97 7.16 19.97
C LEU A 258 12.02 8.05 20.69
N GLY A 259 11.59 9.05 21.46
CA GLY A 259 12.47 9.96 22.22
C GLY A 259 13.00 11.17 21.43
N TYR A 260 12.47 11.44 20.24
CA TYR A 260 12.80 12.63 19.45
C TYR A 260 11.87 13.81 19.81
N PRO A 261 12.32 15.07 19.65
CA PRO A 261 11.46 16.22 19.86
C PRO A 261 10.37 16.30 18.79
N ALA A 262 9.16 16.71 19.18
CA ALA A 262 8.09 17.03 18.24
C ALA A 262 8.44 18.27 17.38
N PRO A 263 7.96 18.35 16.13
CA PRO A 263 7.96 19.57 15.32
C PRO A 263 7.25 20.73 16.04
N ARG A 264 7.76 21.96 15.93
CA ARG A 264 7.20 23.14 16.64
C ARG A 264 7.10 24.41 15.79
N PHE A 265 7.93 24.54 14.76
CA PHE A 265 8.04 25.77 14.00
C PHE A 265 7.18 25.72 12.75
N HIS A 266 6.21 26.61 12.62
CA HIS A 266 5.37 26.67 11.44
C HIS A 266 6.08 27.43 10.31
N LEU A 267 6.05 26.87 9.10
CA LEU A 267 6.52 27.51 7.88
C LEU A 267 5.33 27.71 6.93
N PRO A 268 5.10 28.92 6.41
CA PRO A 268 4.01 29.18 5.48
C PRO A 268 4.07 28.25 4.25
N TYR A 269 2.97 27.57 3.94
CA TYR A 269 2.91 26.60 2.83
C TYR A 269 3.40 27.19 1.50
N THR A 270 2.96 28.40 1.16
CA THR A 270 3.32 29.10 -0.08
C THR A 270 4.81 29.36 -0.21
N LEU A 271 5.48 29.70 0.90
CA LEU A 271 6.93 29.90 0.95
C LEU A 271 7.67 28.58 0.72
N VAL A 272 7.27 27.54 1.42
CA VAL A 272 7.86 26.19 1.33
C VAL A 272 7.67 25.61 -0.07
N TYR A 273 6.47 25.76 -0.64
CA TYR A 273 6.13 25.28 -1.98
C TYR A 273 6.86 26.08 -3.08
N GLY A 274 6.94 27.41 -2.93
CA GLY A 274 7.71 28.27 -3.84
C GLY A 274 9.20 27.92 -3.85
N LEU A 275 9.78 27.65 -2.67
CA LEU A 275 11.17 27.18 -2.57
C LEU A 275 11.36 25.82 -3.27
N ALA A 276 10.39 24.91 -3.14
CA ALA A 276 10.45 23.62 -3.80
C ALA A 276 10.39 23.74 -5.34
N LEU A 277 9.56 24.66 -5.85
CA LEU A 277 9.50 24.97 -7.29
C LEU A 277 10.81 25.60 -7.78
N LEU A 278 11.40 26.51 -7.00
CA LEU A 278 12.68 27.12 -7.33
C LEU A 278 13.80 26.07 -7.40
N LEU A 279 13.87 25.16 -6.42
CA LEU A 279 14.84 24.06 -6.44
C LEU A 279 14.63 23.13 -7.65
N LEU A 280 13.37 22.84 -8.00
CA LEU A 280 13.06 22.04 -9.18
C LEU A 280 13.55 22.74 -10.47
N LEU A 281 13.29 24.04 -10.61
CA LEU A 281 13.77 24.84 -11.73
C LEU A 281 15.30 24.84 -11.80
N LEU A 282 15.97 25.06 -10.67
CA LEU A 282 17.44 25.02 -10.59
C LEU A 282 17.99 23.65 -10.98
N THR A 283 17.39 22.56 -10.51
CA THR A 283 17.81 21.20 -10.90
C THR A 283 17.61 20.94 -12.40
N TRP A 284 16.57 21.50 -13.00
CA TRP A 284 16.34 21.40 -14.44
C TRP A 284 17.39 22.18 -15.24
N ILE A 285 17.72 23.40 -14.82
CA ILE A 285 18.75 24.25 -15.45
C ILE A 285 20.15 23.64 -15.32
N LEU A 286 20.48 23.09 -14.14
CA LEU A 286 21.81 22.54 -13.85
C LEU A 286 22.00 21.10 -14.33
N ARG A 287 20.92 20.40 -14.75
CA ARG A 287 20.93 19.03 -15.25
C ARG A 287 22.03 18.69 -16.27
N PRO A 288 22.39 19.55 -17.26
CA PRO A 288 23.46 19.24 -18.21
C PRO A 288 24.88 19.29 -17.60
N VAL A 289 25.06 19.93 -16.44
CA VAL A 289 26.37 20.13 -15.80
C VAL A 289 26.51 19.26 -14.54
N MET A 290 25.43 19.10 -13.78
CA MET A 290 25.40 18.34 -12.52
C MET A 290 24.06 17.63 -12.36
N SER A 291 24.09 16.36 -11.97
CA SER A 291 22.90 15.62 -11.57
C SER A 291 22.79 15.59 -10.03
N PHE A 292 21.84 16.34 -9.48
CA PHE A 292 21.47 16.27 -8.07
C PHE A 292 19.98 15.95 -7.96
N LYS A 293 19.63 15.03 -7.05
CA LYS A 293 18.24 14.65 -6.79
C LYS A 293 17.70 15.46 -5.62
N PRO A 294 16.77 16.40 -5.84
CA PRO A 294 16.20 17.17 -4.75
C PRO A 294 15.34 16.27 -3.86
N THR A 295 15.74 16.09 -2.61
CA THR A 295 14.91 15.39 -1.60
C THR A 295 13.70 16.21 -1.16
N PHE A 296 13.67 17.49 -1.53
CA PHE A 296 12.62 18.44 -1.23
C PHE A 296 11.94 18.84 -2.54
N THR A 297 10.78 18.25 -2.81
CA THR A 297 10.03 18.45 -4.06
C THR A 297 8.69 19.12 -3.75
N PRO A 298 8.09 19.87 -4.71
CA PRO A 298 6.75 20.43 -4.54
C PRO A 298 5.73 19.36 -4.12
N MET A 299 5.94 18.13 -4.57
CA MET A 299 5.07 17.02 -4.22
C MET A 299 5.16 16.57 -2.77
N ARG A 300 6.38 16.45 -2.21
CA ARG A 300 6.53 16.16 -0.77
C ARG A 300 5.95 17.26 0.10
N VAL A 301 6.03 18.51 -0.37
CA VAL A 301 5.40 19.66 0.29
C VAL A 301 3.87 19.55 0.21
N ALA A 302 3.31 19.19 -0.94
CA ALA A 302 1.88 18.95 -1.11
C ALA A 302 1.40 17.83 -0.18
N LEU A 303 2.04 16.66 -0.19
CA LEU A 303 1.70 15.55 0.71
C LEU A 303 1.72 15.92 2.20
N ALA A 304 2.63 16.82 2.61
CA ALA A 304 2.74 17.26 3.99
C ALA A 304 1.82 18.45 4.36
N GLY A 305 1.20 19.10 3.37
CA GLY A 305 0.42 20.33 3.57
C GLY A 305 -1.01 20.32 3.03
N THR A 306 -1.41 19.29 2.28
CA THR A 306 -2.79 19.12 1.79
C THR A 306 -3.55 18.09 2.60
N TYR A 307 -4.88 18.15 2.51
CA TYR A 307 -5.79 17.16 3.07
C TYR A 307 -5.85 15.95 2.14
N HIS A 308 -5.78 14.74 2.68
CA HIS A 308 -5.96 13.50 1.90
C HIS A 308 -6.44 12.36 2.79
N TYR A 309 -7.73 12.42 3.12
CA TYR A 309 -8.41 11.36 3.86
C TYR A 309 -9.64 10.86 3.10
N TYR A 310 -9.93 9.58 3.27
CA TYR A 310 -10.84 8.81 2.44
C TYR A 310 -11.91 8.13 3.29
N SER A 311 -13.11 8.05 2.73
CA SER A 311 -14.23 7.33 3.31
C SER A 311 -14.02 5.83 3.12
N CYS A 312 -14.22 5.05 4.19
CA CYS A 312 -14.31 3.59 4.10
C CYS A 312 -15.76 3.08 4.28
N GLU A 313 -16.77 3.94 4.11
CA GLU A 313 -18.19 3.56 4.30
C GLU A 313 -18.62 2.38 3.42
N HIS A 314 -18.25 2.37 2.14
CA HIS A 314 -18.56 1.22 1.27
C HIS A 314 -17.89 -0.07 1.73
N ALA A 315 -16.68 0.01 2.33
CA ALA A 315 -16.05 -1.17 2.92
C ALA A 315 -16.82 -1.64 4.16
N LYS A 316 -17.32 -0.72 4.99
CA LYS A 316 -18.19 -1.06 6.14
C LYS A 316 -19.47 -1.75 5.68
N GLU A 317 -20.14 -1.18 4.67
CA GLU A 317 -21.42 -1.67 4.15
C GLU A 317 -21.29 -3.01 3.40
N HIS A 318 -20.32 -3.12 2.48
CA HIS A 318 -20.24 -4.28 1.59
C HIS A 318 -19.35 -5.42 2.12
N LEU A 319 -18.36 -5.11 2.97
CA LEU A 319 -17.41 -6.09 3.50
C LEU A 319 -17.59 -6.35 5.01
N GLY A 320 -18.42 -5.57 5.69
CA GLY A 320 -18.49 -5.57 7.15
C GLY A 320 -17.22 -5.04 7.81
N TYR A 321 -16.40 -4.25 7.08
CA TYR A 321 -15.11 -3.78 7.57
C TYR A 321 -15.29 -2.87 8.80
N LYS A 322 -14.51 -3.13 9.84
CA LYS A 322 -14.26 -2.20 10.94
C LYS A 322 -12.79 -2.34 11.33
N PRO A 323 -12.05 -1.23 11.60
CA PRO A 323 -10.69 -1.32 12.11
C PRO A 323 -10.64 -2.20 13.37
N VAL A 324 -9.72 -3.16 13.40
CA VAL A 324 -9.52 -4.08 14.54
C VAL A 324 -8.52 -3.52 15.56
N VAL A 325 -7.75 -2.50 15.16
CA VAL A 325 -6.77 -1.81 15.99
C VAL A 325 -6.98 -0.30 15.84
N SER A 326 -7.18 0.41 16.95
CA SER A 326 -7.25 1.88 16.94
C SER A 326 -5.90 2.49 16.54
N LEU A 327 -5.92 3.72 16.01
CA LEU A 327 -4.72 4.44 15.57
C LEU A 327 -3.72 4.60 16.72
N LYS A 328 -4.20 4.99 17.90
CA LYS A 328 -3.38 5.14 19.12
C LYS A 328 -2.64 3.86 19.50
N GLU A 329 -3.35 2.72 19.51
CA GLU A 329 -2.73 1.41 19.78
C GLU A 329 -1.74 1.01 18.67
N GLY A 330 -2.08 1.26 17.40
CA GLY A 330 -1.21 1.02 16.27
C GLY A 330 0.11 1.79 16.38
N ILE A 331 0.06 3.07 16.76
CA ILE A 331 1.24 3.92 16.98
C ILE A 331 2.09 3.37 18.13
N ALA A 332 1.46 3.02 19.26
CA ALA A 332 2.16 2.47 20.41
C ALA A 332 2.92 1.16 20.07
N ARG A 333 2.26 0.22 19.38
CA ARG A 333 2.89 -1.03 18.92
C ARG A 333 4.02 -0.78 17.93
N THR A 334 3.81 0.17 17.02
CA THR A 334 4.83 0.56 16.04
C THR A 334 6.07 1.07 16.76
N VAL A 335 5.93 2.07 17.64
CA VAL A 335 7.05 2.62 18.42
C VAL A 335 7.77 1.55 19.25
N ALA A 336 7.02 0.65 19.89
CA ALA A 336 7.58 -0.44 20.68
C ALA A 336 8.44 -1.41 19.83
N SER A 337 8.12 -1.57 18.55
CA SER A 337 8.84 -2.46 17.64
C SER A 337 10.18 -1.93 17.10
N TYR A 338 10.52 -0.66 17.38
CA TYR A 338 11.78 -0.03 16.93
C TYR A 338 12.69 0.43 18.09
N PRO A 339 13.10 -0.46 19.02
CA PRO A 339 14.02 -0.07 20.09
C PRO A 339 15.36 0.46 19.55
N HIS A 340 15.84 -0.06 18.44
CA HIS A 340 17.09 0.34 17.77
C HIS A 340 17.03 1.71 17.08
N LEU A 341 15.84 2.28 16.88
CA LEU A 341 15.70 3.63 16.31
C LEU A 341 15.48 4.70 17.39
N ARG A 342 15.34 4.31 18.66
CA ARG A 342 15.19 5.25 19.76
C ARG A 342 16.37 6.21 19.83
N ARG A 343 16.10 7.43 20.27
CA ARG A 343 17.15 8.43 20.45
C ARG A 343 18.14 7.95 21.53
N GLY A 344 19.41 7.86 21.16
CA GLY A 344 20.49 7.38 22.04
C GLY A 344 20.69 5.86 22.04
N ALA A 345 19.98 5.12 21.19
CA ALA A 345 20.25 3.71 20.88
C ALA A 345 21.48 3.53 19.98
#